data_AF-A0A251ZZW7-F1
#
_entry.id   AF-A0A251ZZW7-F1
#
_cell.length_a   1.000
_cell.length_b   1.000
_cell.length_c   1.000
_cell.angle_alpha   90.00
_cell.angle_beta   90.00
_cell.angle_gamma   90.00
#
_symmetry.space_group_name_H-M   'P 1'
#
loop_
_entity.id
_entity.type
_entity.pdbx_description
1 polymer ?
#
loop_
_entity_poly.entity_id
_entity_poly.type
_entity_poly.pdbx_seq_one_letter_code
_entity_poly.pdbx_strand_id
1 'polypeptide(L)'
;MGKVPQSKGGIRKNELLFKMHLADQRYDLFRQIVKAITWITCIGLASYFLSKAFGQSTHVDVSGVVTILGDLKFTMTLTLAGACAVWAIVERYLRKRVVKKLAPYKQAKEKTIDPNRTSSTVAPDGTTHRRDRRE
;
A
#
# COMPACT_ATOMS: atom_id res chain seq x y z
N MET A 1 -8.19 -33.70 -44.77
CA MET A 1 -8.77 -32.66 -43.91
C MET A 1 -8.20 -32.79 -42.49
N GLY A 2 -7.11 -32.08 -42.19
CA GLY A 2 -6.49 -32.09 -40.87
C GLY A 2 -7.20 -31.12 -39.92
N LYS A 3 -7.67 -31.61 -38.76
CA LYS A 3 -8.24 -30.75 -37.72
C LYS A 3 -7.12 -29.88 -37.13
N VAL A 4 -7.26 -28.56 -37.28
CA VAL A 4 -6.38 -27.58 -36.66
C VAL A 4 -6.54 -27.67 -35.14
N PRO A 5 -5.45 -27.82 -34.36
CA PRO A 5 -5.54 -27.87 -32.90
C PRO A 5 -6.00 -26.50 -32.38
N GLN A 6 -7.15 -26.47 -31.72
CA GLN A 6 -7.66 -25.25 -31.11
C GLN A 6 -6.70 -24.72 -30.04
N SER A 7 -6.42 -23.43 -30.15
CA SER A 7 -5.50 -22.64 -29.33
C SER A 7 -5.90 -22.66 -27.85
N LYS A 8 -5.19 -23.46 -27.05
CA LYS A 8 -5.22 -23.42 -25.57
C LYS A 8 -4.77 -22.06 -24.98
N GLY A 9 -4.27 -21.14 -25.81
CA GLY A 9 -3.85 -19.80 -25.40
C GLY A 9 -5.01 -18.83 -25.10
N GLY A 10 -6.18 -19.03 -25.69
CA GLY A 10 -7.35 -18.16 -25.47
C GLY A 10 -7.94 -18.29 -24.06
N ILE A 11 -8.04 -19.52 -23.56
CA ILE A 11 -8.62 -19.81 -22.23
C ILE A 11 -7.75 -19.19 -21.11
N ARG A 12 -6.42 -19.25 -21.24
CA ARG A 12 -5.48 -18.63 -20.28
C ARG A 12 -5.56 -17.10 -20.24
N LYS A 13 -5.80 -16.44 -21.39
CA LYS A 13 -5.92 -14.97 -21.44
C LYS A 13 -7.19 -14.50 -20.73
N ASN A 14 -8.30 -15.21 -20.92
CA ASN A 14 -9.58 -14.88 -20.28
C ASN A 14 -9.52 -15.03 -18.76
N GLU A 15 -8.88 -16.08 -18.24
CA GLU A 15 -8.64 -16.22 -16.79
C GLU A 15 -7.79 -15.07 -16.22
N LEU A 16 -6.78 -14.61 -16.96
CA LEU A 16 -5.90 -13.54 -16.54
C LEU A 16 -6.63 -12.18 -16.51
N LEU A 17 -7.42 -11.90 -17.54
CA LEU A 17 -8.28 -10.72 -17.60
C LEU A 17 -9.30 -10.71 -16.47
N PHE A 18 -9.92 -11.86 -16.18
CA PHE A 18 -10.86 -11.99 -15.06
C PHE A 18 -10.20 -11.72 -13.70
N LYS A 19 -9.00 -12.26 -13.48
CA LYS A 19 -8.22 -11.99 -12.25
C LYS A 19 -7.80 -10.52 -12.12
N MET A 20 -7.47 -9.86 -13.23
CA MET A 20 -7.16 -8.43 -13.25
C MET A 20 -8.40 -7.59 -12.92
N HIS A 21 -9.54 -7.88 -13.53
CA HIS A 21 -10.80 -7.17 -13.25
C HIS A 21 -11.22 -7.31 -11.78
N LEU A 22 -11.07 -8.49 -11.18
CA LEU A 22 -11.35 -8.69 -9.75
C LEU A 22 -10.40 -7.89 -8.83
N ALA A 23 -9.14 -7.73 -9.23
CA ALA A 23 -8.18 -6.93 -8.47
C ALA A 23 -8.52 -5.43 -8.56
N ASP A 24 -8.86 -4.94 -9.75
CA ASP A 24 -9.27 -3.55 -9.96
C ASP A 24 -10.57 -3.23 -9.23
N GLN A 25 -11.58 -4.11 -9.26
CA GLN A 25 -12.81 -3.94 -8.50
C GLN A 25 -12.58 -3.82 -6.99
N ARG A 26 -11.67 -4.63 -6.42
CA ARG A 26 -11.33 -4.55 -5.00
C ARG A 26 -10.62 -3.24 -4.67
N TYR A 27 -9.75 -2.77 -5.56
CA TYR A 27 -9.06 -1.51 -5.40
C TYR A 27 -10.03 -0.33 -5.45
N ASP A 28 -10.96 -0.33 -6.42
CA ASP A 28 -11.98 0.71 -6.54
C ASP A 28 -12.96 0.71 -5.36
N LEU A 29 -13.40 -0.46 -4.90
CA LEU A 29 -14.22 -0.58 -3.68
C LEU A 29 -13.48 -0.01 -2.46
N PHE A 30 -12.23 -0.39 -2.27
CA PHE A 30 -11.42 0.12 -1.16
C PHE A 30 -11.28 1.64 -1.23
N ARG A 31 -11.01 2.18 -2.43
CA ARG A 31 -10.92 3.63 -2.67
C ARG A 31 -12.24 4.34 -2.37
N GLN A 32 -13.38 3.75 -2.74
CA GLN A 32 -14.70 4.31 -2.44
C GLN A 32 -15.01 4.30 -0.95
N ILE A 33 -14.66 3.22 -0.24
CA ILE A 33 -14.79 3.12 1.22
C ILE A 33 -13.98 4.21 1.90
N VAL A 34 -12.72 4.41 1.51
CA VAL A 34 -11.88 5.48 2.06
C VAL A 34 -12.52 6.85 1.83
N LYS A 35 -13.02 7.14 0.63
CA LYS A 35 -13.73 8.40 0.35
C LYS A 35 -14.97 8.57 1.22
N ALA A 36 -15.78 7.52 1.39
CA ALA A 36 -16.99 7.55 2.18
C ALA A 36 -16.68 7.83 3.67
N ILE A 37 -15.68 7.14 4.23
CA ILE A 37 -15.21 7.39 5.60
C ILE A 37 -14.77 8.84 5.75
N THR A 38 -13.95 9.36 4.83
CA THR A 38 -13.48 10.75 4.88
C THR A 38 -14.65 11.74 4.86
N TRP A 39 -15.66 11.53 4.02
CA TRP A 39 -16.86 12.38 3.98
C TRP A 39 -17.64 12.33 5.29
N ILE A 40 -17.88 11.14 5.84
CA ILE A 40 -18.58 10.96 7.12
C ILE A 40 -17.83 11.67 8.24
N THR A 41 -16.51 11.51 8.30
CA THR A 41 -15.67 12.16 9.31
C THR A 41 -15.68 13.68 9.17
N CYS A 42 -15.59 14.22 7.95
CA CYS A 42 -15.67 15.66 7.71
C CYS A 42 -17.01 16.24 8.16
N ILE A 43 -18.12 15.60 7.79
CA ILE A 43 -19.47 16.05 8.16
C ILE A 43 -19.66 15.98 9.68
N GLY A 44 -19.19 14.90 10.31
CA GLY A 44 -19.26 14.72 11.78
C GLY A 44 -18.42 15.74 12.55
N LEU A 45 -17.22 16.07 12.06
CA LEU A 45 -16.40 17.15 12.65
C LEU A 45 -17.05 18.52 12.44
N ALA A 46 -17.56 18.81 11.24
CA ALA A 46 -18.24 20.06 10.96
C ALA A 46 -19.48 20.24 11.85
N SER A 47 -20.29 19.20 12.03
CA SER A 47 -21.47 19.25 12.92
C SER A 47 -21.06 19.43 14.38
N TYR A 48 -20.00 18.75 14.84
CA TYR A 48 -19.45 18.94 16.18
C TYR A 48 -19.00 20.39 16.43
N PHE A 49 -18.27 21.00 15.48
CA PHE A 49 -17.84 22.39 15.59
C PHE A 49 -19.02 23.36 15.54
N LEU A 50 -20.02 23.12 14.68
CA LEU A 50 -21.23 23.94 14.64
C LEU A 50 -21.98 23.87 15.98
N SER A 51 -22.20 22.67 16.54
CA SER A 51 -22.88 22.52 17.84
C SER A 51 -22.14 23.22 18.98
N LYS A 52 -20.80 23.23 18.95
CA LYS A 52 -19.97 23.98 19.91
C LYS A 52 -20.04 25.49 19.71
N ALA A 53 -20.08 25.96 18.45
CA ALA A 53 -20.12 27.38 18.11
C ALA A 53 -21.49 28.03 18.39
N PHE A 54 -22.59 27.31 18.21
CA PHE A 54 -23.94 27.84 18.44
C PHE A 54 -24.39 27.82 19.91
N GLY A 55 -23.68 27.10 20.79
CA GLY A 55 -24.04 26.97 22.21
C GLY A 55 -23.42 28.00 23.16
N GLN A 56 -22.51 28.87 22.69
CA GLN A 56 -21.82 29.85 23.53
C GLN A 56 -22.03 31.28 23.04
N SER A 57 -22.80 32.06 23.80
CA SER A 57 -22.88 33.52 23.68
C SER A 57 -21.50 34.14 23.96
N THR A 58 -20.83 34.58 22.90
CA THR A 58 -19.82 35.65 22.84
C THR A 58 -19.09 36.00 24.15
N HIS A 59 -18.22 35.10 24.61
CA HIS A 59 -16.95 35.46 25.21
C HIS A 59 -15.93 34.54 24.56
N VAL A 60 -15.29 35.01 23.47
CA VAL A 60 -14.28 34.23 22.77
C VAL A 60 -13.04 34.19 23.66
N ASP A 61 -13.00 33.20 24.53
CA ASP A 61 -11.84 32.87 25.32
C ASP A 61 -10.77 32.36 24.35
N VAL A 62 -9.74 33.17 24.10
CA VAL A 62 -8.65 32.87 23.14
C VAL A 62 -8.01 31.50 23.45
N SER A 63 -8.09 31.07 24.71
CA SER A 63 -7.67 29.76 25.20
C SER A 63 -8.41 28.59 24.52
N GLY A 64 -9.73 28.71 24.28
CA GLY A 64 -10.55 27.64 23.67
C GLY A 64 -10.25 27.42 22.18
N VAL A 65 -9.96 28.50 21.45
CA VAL A 65 -9.61 28.41 20.03
C VAL A 65 -8.21 27.79 19.85
N VAL A 66 -7.26 28.13 20.72
CA VAL A 66 -5.89 27.59 20.67
C VAL A 66 -5.85 26.10 21.03
N THR A 67 -6.63 25.65 22.01
CA THR A 67 -6.75 24.23 22.36
C THR A 67 -7.39 23.42 21.23
N ILE A 68 -8.45 23.93 20.60
CA ILE A 68 -9.06 23.29 19.43
C ILE A 68 -8.08 23.19 18.26
N LEU A 69 -7.35 24.26 17.94
CA LEU A 69 -6.35 24.24 16.87
C LEU A 69 -5.18 23.31 17.19
N GLY A 70 -4.79 23.23 18.47
CA GLY A 70 -3.77 22.33 18.98
C GLY A 70 -4.16 20.86 18.82
N ASP A 71 -5.36 20.49 19.28
CA ASP A 71 -5.89 19.13 19.18
C ASP A 71 -6.11 18.70 17.73
N LEU A 72 -6.55 19.61 16.86
CA LEU A 72 -6.70 19.34 15.44
C LEU A 72 -5.34 19.08 14.76
N LYS A 73 -4.35 19.93 15.03
CA LYS A 73 -2.98 19.74 14.50
C LYS A 73 -2.38 18.44 15.01
N PHE A 74 -2.53 18.15 16.30
CA PHE A 74 -2.03 16.92 16.90
C PHE A 74 -2.67 15.68 16.26
N THR A 75 -4.00 15.67 16.14
CA THR A 75 -4.75 14.58 15.50
C THR A 75 -4.34 14.39 14.04
N MET A 76 -4.14 15.47 13.29
CA MET A 76 -3.64 15.39 11.90
C MET A 76 -2.22 14.84 11.82
N THR A 77 -1.31 15.27 12.70
CA THR A 77 0.06 14.72 12.70
C THR A 77 0.09 13.24 13.08
N LEU A 78 -0.74 12.82 14.03
CA LEU A 78 -0.81 11.43 14.48
C LEU A 78 -1.38 10.52 13.38
N THR A 79 -2.44 10.96 12.70
CA THR A 79 -3.03 10.22 11.58
C THR A 79 -2.09 10.13 10.39
N LEU A 80 -1.37 11.21 10.06
CA LEU A 80 -0.36 11.21 9.01
C LEU A 80 0.81 10.27 9.34
N ALA A 81 1.30 10.30 10.58
CA ALA A 81 2.35 9.39 11.05
C ALA A 81 1.90 7.92 10.98
N GLY A 82 0.66 7.63 11.37
CA GLY A 82 0.06 6.31 11.22
C GLY A 82 0.00 5.85 9.76
N ALA A 83 -0.45 6.72 8.85
CA ALA A 83 -0.50 6.42 7.42
C ALA A 83 0.91 6.15 6.83
N CYS A 84 1.91 6.94 7.21
CA CYS A 84 3.30 6.72 6.81
C CYS A 84 3.84 5.37 7.31
N ALA A 85 3.55 4.99 8.57
CA ALA A 85 3.97 3.72 9.12
C ALA A 85 3.34 2.52 8.38
N VAL A 86 2.04 2.58 8.11
CA VAL A 86 1.33 1.55 7.32
C VAL A 86 1.93 1.45 5.91
N TRP A 87 2.16 2.59 5.25
CA TRP A 87 2.78 2.61 3.93
C TRP A 87 4.17 2.00 3.92
N ALA A 88 5.01 2.30 4.91
CA ALA A 88 6.36 1.73 5.03
C ALA A 88 6.33 0.18 5.17
N ILE A 89 5.36 -0.36 5.91
CA ILE A 89 5.17 -1.82 6.03
C ILE A 89 4.78 -2.42 4.68
N VAL A 90 3.81 -1.81 4.00
CA VAL A 90 3.34 -2.25 2.68
C VAL A 90 4.47 -2.21 1.65
N GLU A 91 5.24 -1.12 1.61
CA GLU A 91 6.38 -0.96 0.72
C GLU A 91 7.44 -2.06 0.97
N ARG A 92 7.77 -2.32 2.25
CA ARG A 92 8.71 -3.37 2.62
C ARG A 92 8.23 -4.75 2.18
N TYR A 93 6.93 -5.01 2.25
CA TYR A 93 6.34 -6.26 1.81
C TYR A 93 6.35 -6.42 0.28
N LEU A 94 5.99 -5.36 -0.45
CA LEU A 94 6.06 -5.31 -1.92
C LEU A 94 7.49 -5.52 -2.41
N ARG A 95 8.47 -4.83 -1.80
CA ARG A 95 9.89 -4.96 -2.15
C ARG A 95 10.37 -6.40 -2.02
N LYS A 96 10.05 -7.09 -0.91
CA LYS A 96 10.37 -8.51 -0.73
C LYS A 96 9.75 -9.40 -1.80
N ARG A 97 8.49 -9.16 -2.17
CA ARG A 97 7.82 -9.92 -3.24
C ARG A 97 8.47 -9.73 -4.60
N VAL A 98 8.84 -8.49 -4.94
CA VAL A 98 9.51 -8.17 -6.20
C VAL A 98 10.90 -8.82 -6.26
N VAL A 99 11.69 -8.72 -5.20
CA VAL A 99 13.00 -9.38 -5.12
C VAL A 99 12.87 -10.89 -5.28
N LYS A 100 11.90 -11.52 -4.58
CA LYS A 100 11.65 -12.97 -4.70
C LYS A 100 11.30 -13.41 -6.12
N LYS A 101 10.61 -12.57 -6.89
CA LYS A 101 10.29 -12.85 -8.29
C LYS A 101 11.48 -12.67 -9.22
N LEU A 102 12.29 -11.62 -9.02
CA LEU A 102 13.39 -11.26 -9.91
C LEU A 102 14.69 -12.02 -9.64
N ALA A 103 14.93 -12.47 -8.40
CA ALA A 103 16.11 -13.22 -8.00
C ALA A 103 16.41 -14.45 -8.89
N PRO A 104 15.46 -15.38 -9.16
CA PRO A 104 15.75 -16.54 -10.00
C PRO A 104 16.02 -16.16 -11.46
N TYR A 105 15.34 -15.12 -11.98
CA TYR A 105 15.57 -14.63 -13.33
C TYR A 105 16.99 -14.08 -13.50
N LYS A 106 17.45 -13.30 -12.53
CA LYS A 106 18.82 -12.77 -12.51
C LYS A 106 19.85 -13.90 -12.46
N GLN A 107 19.66 -14.90 -11.58
CA GLN A 107 20.55 -16.05 -11.49
C GLN A 107 20.61 -16.85 -12.80
N ALA A 108 19.46 -17.07 -13.45
CA ALA A 108 19.43 -17.74 -14.74
C ALA A 108 20.23 -16.98 -15.80
N LYS A 109 20.12 -15.65 -15.84
CA LYS A 109 20.89 -14.79 -16.76
C LYS A 109 22.38 -14.73 -16.43
N GLU A 110 22.75 -14.71 -15.16
CA GLU A 110 24.16 -14.76 -14.73
C GLU A 110 24.82 -16.08 -15.16
N LYS A 111 24.13 -17.20 -14.98
CA LYS A 111 24.62 -18.53 -15.40
C LYS A 111 24.77 -18.69 -16.92
N THR A 112 23.97 -17.98 -17.72
CA THR A 112 24.14 -17.99 -19.17
C THR A 112 25.39 -17.25 -19.65
N ILE A 113 25.88 -16.29 -18.87
CA ILE A 113 27.09 -15.52 -19.20
C ILE A 113 28.34 -16.23 -18.68
N ASP A 114 28.27 -16.75 -17.45
CA ASP A 114 29.36 -17.50 -16.82
C ASP A 114 28.77 -18.68 -16.03
N PRO A 115 28.93 -19.92 -16.54
CA PRO A 115 28.40 -21.12 -15.89
C PRO A 115 28.99 -21.39 -14.50
N ASN A 116 30.22 -20.91 -14.24
CA ASN A 116 30.93 -21.13 -12.98
C ASN A 116 30.72 -19.97 -11.98
N ARG A 117 29.93 -18.96 -12.35
CA ARG A 117 29.64 -17.83 -11.47
C ARG A 117 28.77 -18.26 -10.30
N THR A 118 29.34 -18.23 -9.10
CA THR A 118 28.60 -18.26 -7.85
C THR A 118 27.88 -16.93 -7.67
N SER A 119 26.58 -16.91 -7.99
CA SER A 119 25.73 -15.70 -7.90
C SER A 119 25.78 -15.08 -6.50
N SER A 120 25.58 -13.76 -6.41
CA SER A 120 25.61 -12.96 -5.17
C SER A 120 24.97 -13.66 -3.97
N THR A 121 25.65 -13.67 -2.81
CA THR A 121 25.23 -14.25 -1.51
C THR A 121 23.93 -13.71 -0.92
N VAL A 122 23.21 -12.86 -1.67
CA VAL A 122 21.90 -12.35 -1.30
C VAL A 122 20.89 -13.50 -1.40
N ALA A 123 20.23 -13.80 -0.29
CA ALA A 123 19.22 -14.83 -0.26
C ALA A 123 18.06 -14.48 -1.23
N PRO A 124 17.34 -15.48 -1.77
CA PRO A 124 16.26 -15.25 -2.74
C PRO A 124 15.09 -14.42 -2.19
N ASP A 125 15.06 -14.14 -0.89
CA ASP A 125 14.11 -13.23 -0.24
C ASP A 125 14.63 -11.78 -0.10
N GLY A 126 15.84 -11.50 -0.61
CA GLY A 126 16.50 -10.20 -0.51
C GLY A 126 17.14 -9.93 0.85
N THR A 127 17.23 -10.93 1.73
CA THR A 127 17.92 -10.80 3.00
C THR A 127 19.41 -11.11 2.85
N THR A 128 20.22 -10.41 3.64
CA THR A 128 21.64 -10.73 3.80
C THR A 128 21.75 -12.03 4.60
N HIS A 129 22.59 -12.96 4.15
CA HIS A 129 22.84 -14.19 4.89
C HIS A 129 23.32 -13.87 6.32
N ARG A 130 22.87 -14.66 7.30
CA ARG A 130 23.24 -14.45 8.72
C ARG A 130 24.76 -14.44 8.94
N ARG A 131 25.51 -15.21 8.15
CA ARG A 131 26.98 -15.25 8.13
C ARG A 131 27.66 -13.97 7.62
N ASP A 132 26.96 -13.15 6.83
CA ASP A 132 27.49 -11.91 6.25
C ASP A 132 27.06 -10.68 7.07
N ARG A 133 26.31 -10.90 8.16
CA ARG A 133 25.91 -9.84 9.09
C ARG A 133 27.13 -9.52 9.96
N ARG A 134 27.66 -8.30 9.88
CA ARG A 134 28.64 -7.81 10.85
C ARG A 134 27.94 -7.73 12.21
N GLU A 135 28.34 -8.59 13.13
CA GLU A 135 28.02 -8.48 14.56
C GLU A 135 28.87 -7.35 15.18
#